data_AF-A0A0M3HGJ6-F1
#
_entry.id   AF-A0A0M3HGJ6-F1
#
_cell.length_a   1.000
_cell.length_b   1.000
_cell.length_c   1.000
_cell.angle_alpha   90.00
_cell.angle_beta   90.00
_cell.angle_gamma   90.00
#
_symmetry.space_group_name_H-M   'P 1'
#
loop_
_entity.id
_entity.type
_entity.pdbx_description
1 polymer ?
#
loop_
_entity_poly.entity_id
_entity_poly.type
_entity_poly.pdbx_seq_one_letter_code
_entity_poly.pdbx_strand_id
1 'polypeptide(L)'
;MIIFIFIIITSARAQPSKARRVLYRVADSVIAKSERPTVHSYINEYNCLPPPIFVITISLAQILVFVGYMHGKHEDLMSYCAGCWVHGHVGPLLFAPPLRHQVWRFFTYQFLHQG
;
A
#
# COMPACT_ATOMS: atom_id res chain seq x y z
N MET A 1 16.48 -4.69 3.77
CA MET A 1 15.03 -4.58 3.48
C MET A 1 14.40 -5.90 2.99
N ILE A 2 15.11 -6.73 2.19
CA ILE A 2 14.60 -8.02 1.67
C ILE A 2 14.41 -9.08 2.78
N ILE A 3 15.26 -9.06 3.81
CA ILE A 3 15.21 -10.01 4.94
C ILE A 3 13.92 -9.86 5.77
N PHE A 4 13.42 -8.62 5.95
CA PHE A 4 12.19 -8.37 6.71
C PHE A 4 10.94 -8.91 6.00
N ILE A 5 10.88 -8.78 4.67
CA ILE A 5 9.77 -9.30 3.87
C ILE A 5 9.75 -10.83 3.94
N PHE A 6 10.92 -11.47 3.84
CA PHE A 6 11.02 -12.94 3.94
C PHE A 6 10.64 -13.45 5.34
N ILE A 7 11.03 -12.76 6.42
CA ILE A 7 10.67 -13.13 7.80
C ILE A 7 9.15 -12.99 8.06
N ILE A 8 8.50 -12.00 7.46
CA ILE A 8 7.04 -11.82 7.59
C ILE A 8 6.28 -12.88 6.77
N ILE A 9 6.75 -13.20 5.56
CA ILE A 9 6.15 -14.24 4.71
C ILE A 9 6.32 -15.64 5.32
N THR A 10 7.46 -15.92 5.96
CA THR A 10 7.68 -17.20 6.67
C THR A 10 6.88 -17.28 7.97
N SER A 11 6.68 -16.17 8.67
CA SER A 11 5.77 -16.08 9.83
C SER A 11 4.30 -16.35 9.47
N ALA A 12 3.83 -15.81 8.33
CA ALA A 12 2.45 -16.00 7.85
C ALA A 12 2.10 -17.47 7.54
N ARG A 13 3.08 -18.28 7.08
CA ARG A 13 2.89 -19.71 6.84
C ARG A 13 3.01 -20.57 8.11
N ALA A 14 3.60 -20.06 9.19
CA ALA A 14 3.94 -20.86 10.37
C ALA A 14 2.85 -20.93 11.46
N GLN A 15 1.84 -20.05 11.48
CA GLN A 15 0.86 -19.99 12.59
C GLN A 15 -0.57 -19.56 12.17
N PRO A 16 -1.26 -20.24 11.24
CA PRO A 16 -2.63 -19.88 10.85
C PRO A 16 -3.62 -19.93 12.02
N SER A 17 -3.41 -20.83 13.00
CA SER A 17 -4.31 -21.01 14.15
C SER A 17 -4.10 -19.99 15.27
N LYS A 18 -2.86 -19.61 15.58
CA LYS A 18 -2.57 -18.64 16.65
C LYS A 18 -2.88 -17.22 16.22
N ALA A 19 -2.56 -16.83 14.99
CA ALA A 19 -2.86 -15.49 14.46
C ALA A 19 -4.37 -15.24 14.40
N ARG A 20 -5.15 -16.19 13.88
CA ARG A 20 -6.62 -16.13 13.88
C ARG A 20 -7.19 -15.98 15.29
N ARG A 21 -6.66 -16.74 16.28
CA ARG A 21 -7.11 -16.64 17.67
C ARG A 21 -6.85 -15.27 18.29
N VAL A 22 -5.75 -14.61 17.94
CA VAL A 22 -5.49 -13.22 18.35
C VAL A 22 -6.47 -12.27 17.67
N LEU A 23 -6.72 -12.44 16.37
CA LEU A 23 -7.67 -11.62 15.62
C LEU A 23 -9.08 -11.69 16.20
N TYR A 24 -9.55 -12.90 16.53
CA TYR A 24 -10.84 -13.10 17.20
C TYR A 24 -10.90 -12.42 18.56
N ARG A 25 -9.83 -12.49 19.36
CA ARG A 25 -9.78 -11.83 20.68
C ARG A 25 -9.86 -10.32 20.58
N VAL A 26 -9.15 -9.73 19.62
CA VAL A 26 -9.17 -8.28 19.38
C VAL A 26 -10.53 -7.85 18.81
N ALA A 27 -11.08 -8.62 17.88
CA ALA A 27 -12.42 -8.36 17.34
C ALA A 27 -13.49 -8.41 18.44
N ASP A 28 -13.48 -9.45 19.28
CA ASP A 28 -14.46 -9.62 20.35
C ASP A 28 -14.37 -8.58 21.45
N SER A 29 -13.23 -7.87 21.59
CA SER A 29 -13.07 -6.77 22.55
C SER A 29 -13.68 -5.45 22.08
N VAL A 30 -13.85 -5.28 20.76
CA VAL A 30 -14.36 -4.03 20.16
C VAL A 30 -15.81 -4.17 19.69
N ILE A 31 -16.25 -5.39 19.38
CA ILE A 31 -17.51 -5.63 18.66
C ILE A 31 -18.63 -6.13 19.59
N ALA A 32 -19.84 -5.62 19.38
CA ALA A 32 -21.06 -6.04 20.06
C ALA A 32 -21.39 -7.53 19.79
N LYS A 33 -21.99 -8.21 20.78
CA LYS A 33 -22.28 -9.66 20.67
C LYS A 33 -23.13 -10.04 19.45
N SER A 34 -24.02 -9.17 18.99
CA SER A 34 -24.88 -9.39 17.81
C SER A 34 -24.09 -9.45 16.50
N GLU A 35 -22.99 -8.70 16.40
CA GLU A 35 -22.21 -8.53 15.16
C GLU A 35 -21.06 -9.53 15.04
N ARG A 36 -20.75 -10.27 16.10
CA ARG A 36 -19.68 -11.28 16.15
C ARG A 36 -19.74 -12.33 15.03
N PRO A 37 -20.89 -12.99 14.73
CA PRO A 37 -20.92 -14.02 13.69
C PRO A 37 -20.54 -13.46 12.31
N THR A 38 -21.00 -12.25 11.99
CA THR A 38 -20.68 -11.55 10.73
C THR A 38 -19.18 -11.27 10.66
N VAL A 39 -18.59 -10.71 11.72
CA VAL A 39 -17.16 -10.40 11.72
C VAL A 39 -16.30 -11.65 11.73
N HIS A 40 -16.71 -12.71 12.44
CA HIS A 40 -15.98 -13.97 12.40
C HIS A 40 -16.00 -14.60 11.01
N SER A 41 -17.09 -14.43 10.24
CA SER A 41 -17.13 -14.82 8.83
C SER A 41 -16.10 -14.07 7.99
N TYR A 42 -15.96 -12.76 8.17
CA TYR A 42 -14.93 -11.97 7.45
C TYR A 42 -13.51 -12.40 7.81
N ILE A 43 -13.24 -12.69 9.09
CA ILE A 43 -11.93 -13.19 9.56
C ILE A 43 -11.63 -14.58 8.97
N ASN A 44 -12.66 -15.40 8.75
CA ASN A 44 -12.49 -16.71 8.13
C ASN A 44 -12.19 -16.63 6.64
N GLU A 45 -12.83 -15.73 5.91
CA GLU A 45 -12.61 -15.52 4.47
C GLU A 45 -11.28 -14.78 4.18
N TYR A 46 -10.65 -14.27 5.23
CA TYR A 46 -9.44 -13.48 5.13
C TYR A 46 -8.21 -14.34 4.75
N ASN A 47 -7.94 -14.44 3.44
CA ASN A 47 -6.82 -15.22 2.86
C ASN A 47 -5.67 -14.36 2.32
N CYS A 48 -5.91 -13.07 2.09
CA CYS A 48 -4.92 -12.12 1.58
C CYS A 48 -3.97 -11.69 2.72
N LEU A 49 -2.74 -11.24 2.45
CA LEU A 49 -1.82 -10.78 3.51
C LEU A 49 -2.53 -9.81 4.47
N PRO A 50 -2.37 -9.93 5.82
CA PRO A 50 -3.09 -9.13 6.80
C PRO A 50 -3.17 -7.66 6.39
N PRO A 51 -4.36 -7.02 6.44
CA PRO A 51 -4.58 -5.69 5.87
C PRO A 51 -3.54 -4.66 6.31
N PRO A 52 -3.06 -4.65 7.58
CA PRO A 52 -2.11 -3.63 8.00
C PRO A 52 -0.76 -3.74 7.29
N ILE A 53 -0.30 -4.91 6.86
CA ILE A 53 1.04 -5.00 6.22
C ILE A 53 1.00 -4.43 4.81
N PHE A 54 -0.03 -4.76 4.04
CA PHE A 54 -0.22 -4.17 2.71
C PHE A 54 -0.34 -2.64 2.82
N VAL A 55 -1.19 -2.16 3.72
CA VAL A 55 -1.38 -0.73 3.95
C VAL A 55 -0.08 -0.05 4.37
N ILE A 56 0.64 -0.59 5.37
CA ILE A 56 1.93 -0.03 5.81
C ILE A 56 2.94 -0.02 4.67
N THR A 57 3.00 -1.06 3.84
CA THR A 57 3.94 -1.14 2.72
C THR A 57 3.65 -0.08 1.66
N ILE A 58 2.38 0.08 1.28
CA ILE A 58 1.97 1.11 0.32
C ILE A 58 2.20 2.51 0.88
N SER A 59 1.87 2.76 2.16
CA SER A 59 2.13 4.04 2.81
C SER A 59 3.61 4.37 2.89
N LEU A 60 4.47 3.40 3.22
CA LEU A 60 5.92 3.59 3.18
C LEU A 60 6.41 3.90 1.77
N ALA A 61 5.90 3.21 0.75
CA ALA A 61 6.24 3.49 -0.65
C ALA A 61 5.84 4.92 -1.07
N GLN A 62 4.65 5.39 -0.67
CA GLN A 62 4.20 6.77 -0.91
C GLN A 62 5.13 7.80 -0.25
N ILE A 63 5.51 7.59 1.02
CA ILE A 63 6.42 8.49 1.75
C ILE A 63 7.80 8.52 1.07
N LEU A 64 8.33 7.38 0.65
CA LEU A 64 9.62 7.31 -0.05
C LEU A 64 9.59 8.07 -1.38
N VAL A 65 8.51 7.93 -2.16
CA VAL A 65 8.31 8.71 -3.39
C VAL A 65 8.26 10.20 -3.06
N PHE A 66 7.47 10.61 -2.07
CA PHE A 66 7.37 12.00 -1.66
C PHE A 66 8.73 12.61 -1.28
N VAL A 67 9.47 11.97 -0.37
CA VAL A 67 10.78 12.46 0.09
C VAL A 67 11.81 12.48 -1.06
N GLY A 68 11.79 11.46 -1.93
CA GLY A 68 12.69 11.38 -3.08
C GLY A 68 12.53 12.55 -4.05
N TYR A 69 11.29 12.97 -4.33
CA TYR A 69 11.03 14.12 -5.20
C TYR A 69 11.17 15.47 -4.49
N MET A 70 11.03 15.52 -3.16
CA MET A 70 11.30 16.73 -2.37
C MET A 70 12.79 17.05 -2.23
N HIS A 71 13.65 16.02 -2.15
CA HIS A 71 15.08 16.20 -1.92
C HIS A 71 15.94 16.10 -3.21
N GLY A 72 15.35 15.68 -4.33
CA GLY A 72 16.06 15.57 -5.60
C GLY A 72 16.52 16.94 -6.11
N LYS A 73 17.76 17.02 -6.61
CA LYS A 73 18.18 18.19 -7.40
C LYS A 73 17.31 18.25 -8.66
N HIS A 74 16.62 19.36 -8.84
CA HIS A 74 15.77 19.62 -10.00
C HIS A 74 16.62 19.99 -11.22
N GLU A 75 17.46 19.08 -11.71
CA GLU A 75 18.25 19.29 -12.93
C GLU A 75 17.49 18.80 -14.18
N ASP A 76 16.61 17.81 -14.02
CA ASP A 76 15.79 17.24 -15.10
C ASP A 76 14.28 17.42 -14.85
N LEU A 77 13.52 17.52 -15.94
CA LEU A 77 12.06 17.64 -15.89
C LEU A 77 11.37 16.41 -15.27
N MET A 78 12.00 15.24 -15.39
CA MET A 78 11.56 14.00 -14.74
C MET A 78 11.81 14.01 -13.23
N SER A 79 12.69 14.89 -12.74
CA SER A 79 13.07 15.03 -11.32
C SER A 79 12.43 16.26 -10.66
N TYR A 80 11.73 17.11 -11.43
CA TYR A 80 11.07 18.30 -10.89
C TYR A 80 9.77 17.94 -10.15
N CYS A 81 8.91 17.14 -10.79
CA CYS A 81 7.66 16.73 -10.17
C CYS A 81 7.13 15.42 -10.74
N ALA A 82 6.95 14.42 -9.86
CA ALA A 82 6.44 13.09 -10.20
C ALA A 82 5.02 13.09 -10.77
N GLY A 83 4.19 14.02 -10.28
CA GLY A 83 2.73 14.02 -10.44
C GLY A 83 2.15 15.28 -11.08
N CYS A 84 2.98 16.18 -11.61
CA CYS A 84 2.52 17.47 -12.12
C CYS A 84 2.25 17.43 -13.63
N TRP A 85 1.36 18.32 -14.06
CA TRP A 85 1.16 18.65 -15.46
C TRP A 85 1.51 20.13 -15.66
N VAL A 86 2.70 20.41 -16.19
CA VAL A 86 3.18 21.81 -16.34
C VAL A 86 3.79 21.99 -17.73
N HIS A 87 3.43 23.07 -18.42
CA HIS A 87 3.97 23.43 -19.75
C HIS A 87 3.91 22.30 -20.79
N GLY A 88 2.86 21.47 -20.77
CA GLY A 88 2.71 20.35 -21.71
C GLY A 88 3.51 19.10 -21.35
N HIS A 89 4.21 19.11 -20.21
CA HIS A 89 4.93 17.96 -19.70
C HIS A 89 4.17 17.26 -18.59
N VAL A 90 4.18 15.93 -18.66
CA VAL A 90 3.48 15.04 -17.73
C VAL A 90 4.51 14.37 -16.84
N GLY A 91 4.41 14.59 -15.52
CA GLY A 91 5.27 13.96 -14.53
C GLY A 91 5.29 12.43 -14.68
N PRO A 92 6.42 11.76 -14.43
CA PRO A 92 6.64 10.35 -14.78
C PRO A 92 5.68 9.35 -14.13
N LEU A 93 5.14 9.67 -12.94
CA LEU A 93 4.24 8.78 -12.21
C LEU A 93 2.76 9.14 -12.40
N LEU A 94 2.45 10.30 -13.02
CA LEU A 94 1.07 10.72 -13.26
C LEU A 94 0.42 9.86 -14.34
N PHE A 95 -0.82 9.42 -14.09
CA PHE A 95 -1.65 8.82 -15.12
C PHE A 95 -2.18 9.91 -16.08
N ALA A 96 -1.96 9.72 -17.38
CA ALA A 96 -2.41 10.64 -18.42
C ALA A 96 -3.07 9.87 -19.58
N PRO A 97 -4.33 10.17 -19.95
CA PRO A 97 -5.04 9.48 -21.02
C PRO A 97 -4.31 9.44 -22.38
N PRO A 98 -3.60 10.51 -22.82
CA PRO A 98 -2.81 10.47 -24.06
C PRO A 98 -1.64 9.46 -24.00
N LEU A 99 -1.17 9.12 -22.80
CA LEU A 99 -0.05 8.22 -22.54
C LEU A 99 -0.52 6.83 -22.06
N ARG A 100 -1.75 6.41 -22.37
CA ARG A 100 -2.29 5.10 -21.96
C ARG A 100 -1.48 3.88 -22.41
N HIS A 101 -0.64 4.03 -23.45
CA HIS A 101 0.31 2.99 -23.87
C HIS A 101 1.40 2.75 -22.81
N GLN A 102 1.62 3.70 -21.92
CA GLN A 102 2.53 3.63 -20.78
C GLN A 102 1.81 3.01 -19.58
N VAL A 103 1.52 1.71 -19.66
CA VAL A 103 0.69 0.98 -18.69
C VAL A 103 1.20 1.10 -17.26
N TRP A 104 2.52 1.25 -17.07
CA TRP A 104 3.10 1.45 -15.75
C TRP A 104 2.55 2.68 -15.02
N ARG A 105 2.12 3.73 -15.74
CA ARG A 105 1.50 4.93 -15.15
C ARG A 105 0.18 4.63 -14.45
N PHE A 106 -0.54 3.61 -14.90
CA PHE A 106 -1.75 3.15 -14.23
C PHE A 106 -1.44 2.49 -12.88
N PHE A 107 -0.25 1.91 -12.73
CA PHE A 107 0.16 1.36 -11.44
C PHE A 107 0.86 2.41 -10.57
N THR A 108 1.74 3.23 -11.15
CA THR A 108 2.58 4.14 -10.37
C THR A 108 1.83 5.35 -9.81
N TYR A 109 0.71 5.76 -10.41
CA TYR A 109 -0.02 6.95 -9.94
C TYR A 109 -0.54 6.80 -8.51
N GLN A 110 -0.83 5.58 -8.03
CA GLN A 110 -1.31 5.41 -6.65
C GLN A 110 -0.24 5.69 -5.58
N PHE A 111 1.04 5.76 -5.97
CA PHE A 111 2.12 6.17 -5.07
C PHE A 111 2.27 7.70 -4.99
N LEU A 112 1.56 8.45 -5.85
CA LEU A 112 1.48 9.89 -5.74
C LEU A 112 0.54 10.27 -4.59
N HIS A 113 1.01 11.17 -3.74
CA HIS A 113 0.23 11.74 -2.66
C HIS A 113 0.30 13.26 -2.76
N GLN A 114 -0.85 13.91 -2.97
CA GLN A 114 -0.99 15.35 -2.82
C GLN A 114 -1.24 15.59 -1.32
N GLY A 115 -0.17 15.90 -0.59
CA GLY A 115 -0.25 16.24 0.84
C GLY A 115 -1.05 17.51 1.11
#